data_AF-A0A183I4Y3-F1
#
_entry.id   AF-A0A183I4Y3-F1
#
_cell.length_a   1.000
_cell.length_b   1.000
_cell.length_c   1.000
_cell.angle_alpha   90.00
_cell.angle_beta   90.00
_cell.angle_gamma   90.00
#
_symmetry.space_group_name_H-M   'P 1'
#
loop_
_entity.id
_entity.type
_entity.pdbx_description
1 polymer ?
#
loop_
_entity_poly.entity_id
_entity_poly.type
_entity_poly.pdbx_seq_one_letter_code
_entity_poly.pdbx_strand_id
1 'polypeptide(L)'
;LQIVRNFDEVAFVQNLVYYIEAGYRTPDYGVWERGDKTNQGIRELNSSSVGMVKAALQALNDVGDLFGDGSKGSVIHVLPDQIQQCAALLTSMLPRESFSKETDLALLSIISYPAFAVEEQSLIQLTRQTIIDTLLGRYGCRRFLRDGYKTPLEDPSRLHYNNSELQQFEDIECEWPLSICLLMLDALFSHDDTMVEHYWKVMENIIIKENDLRLVPELYKVPYDKVAEEKRQRGSQDREAYGAIPFLWGQALYIICCLLHDGFLTPAELDPLRRRLSAHEKHPPCEVQVTILAETYEVQQELLAQGIRVQNISEIDETRRICKIGTYRSSIGSRDRLGESAKLGLTGRPLDREIGVLSTSKLYQLGQKFVIFTPQFMDRKRSYLMYDIRILMNEWSSVLQYIYSSWNNTSVSGRPLIVLIVAKNMLEAVSL
;
A
#
# COMPACT_ATOMS: atom_id res chain seq x y z
N LEU A 1 -0.62 -28.32 4.78
CA LEU A 1 0.21 -28.28 3.56
C LEU A 1 1.44 -27.42 3.86
N GLN A 2 2.65 -27.97 3.85
CA GLN A 2 3.87 -27.16 4.02
C GLN A 2 4.32 -26.66 2.65
N ILE A 3 4.09 -25.37 2.38
CA ILE A 3 4.40 -24.72 1.10
C ILE A 3 5.88 -24.31 1.05
N VAL A 4 6.37 -23.65 2.11
CA VAL A 4 7.76 -23.19 2.25
C VAL A 4 8.55 -24.21 3.08
N ARG A 5 9.69 -24.68 2.56
CA ARG A 5 10.41 -25.85 3.07
C ARG A 5 11.82 -25.59 3.56
N ASN A 6 12.43 -24.48 3.16
CA ASN A 6 13.82 -24.17 3.50
C ASN A 6 14.07 -22.66 3.58
N PHE A 7 15.21 -22.28 4.15
CA PHE A 7 15.58 -20.88 4.34
C PHE A 7 15.89 -20.14 3.03
N ASP A 8 16.23 -20.84 1.94
CA ASP A 8 16.38 -20.19 0.63
C ASP A 8 15.03 -19.67 0.12
N GLU A 9 13.95 -20.44 0.31
CA GLU A 9 12.59 -20.02 -0.03
C GLU A 9 12.08 -18.89 0.89
N VAL A 10 12.43 -18.92 2.17
CA VAL A 10 12.19 -17.78 3.09
C VAL A 10 12.91 -16.54 2.58
N ALA A 11 14.19 -16.66 2.21
CA ALA A 11 14.98 -15.57 1.66
C ALA A 11 14.35 -15.03 0.37
N PHE A 12 13.83 -15.89 -0.50
CA PHE A 12 13.10 -15.49 -1.70
C PHE A 12 11.88 -14.62 -1.36
N VAL A 13 11.00 -15.07 -0.46
CA VAL A 13 9.82 -14.29 -0.02
C VAL A 13 10.23 -12.96 0.62
N GLN A 14 11.28 -12.97 1.44
CA GLN A 14 11.81 -11.75 2.05
C GLN A 14 12.36 -10.75 1.02
N ASN A 15 12.94 -11.22 -0.09
CA ASN A 15 13.35 -10.35 -1.19
C ASN A 15 12.17 -9.82 -2.00
N LEU A 16 11.04 -10.55 -2.09
CA LEU A 16 9.82 -9.99 -2.68
C LEU A 16 9.30 -8.80 -1.88
N VAL A 17 9.41 -8.84 -0.54
CA VAL A 17 9.11 -7.69 0.32
C VAL A 17 10.02 -6.51 -0.05
N TYR A 18 11.33 -6.75 -0.18
CA TYR A 18 12.27 -5.70 -0.60
C TYR A 18 12.01 -5.24 -2.04
N TYR A 19 11.47 -6.07 -2.91
CA TYR A 19 11.12 -5.63 -4.24
C TYR A 19 9.96 -4.62 -4.20
N ILE A 20 8.89 -4.94 -3.46
CA ILE A 20 7.67 -4.12 -3.44
C ILE A 20 7.73 -2.94 -2.45
N GLU A 21 8.64 -2.92 -1.46
CA GLU A 21 8.68 -1.87 -0.44
C GLU A 21 8.87 -0.45 -1.03
N ALA A 22 9.46 -0.33 -2.23
CA ALA A 22 9.66 0.93 -2.94
C ALA A 22 8.49 1.30 -3.87
N GLY A 23 7.38 0.55 -3.86
CA GLY A 23 6.25 0.72 -4.77
C GLY A 23 5.59 2.10 -4.69
N TYR A 24 5.56 2.72 -3.51
CA TYR A 24 5.04 4.08 -3.31
C TYR A 24 5.78 5.16 -4.13
N ARG A 25 6.95 4.87 -4.69
CA ARG A 25 7.72 5.83 -5.50
C ARG A 25 8.23 5.25 -6.81
N THR A 26 7.72 4.09 -7.22
CA THR A 26 8.14 3.42 -8.45
C THR A 26 7.04 3.56 -9.48
N PRO A 27 7.22 4.41 -10.51
CA PRO A 27 6.30 4.49 -11.63
C PRO A 27 6.21 3.14 -12.37
N ASP A 28 5.01 2.75 -12.76
CA ASP A 28 4.71 1.52 -13.48
C ASP A 28 3.72 1.76 -14.63
N TYR A 29 3.24 0.66 -15.23
CA TYR A 29 2.28 0.70 -16.32
C TYR A 29 0.81 0.60 -15.87
N GLY A 30 0.56 0.56 -14.55
CA GLY A 30 -0.77 0.33 -13.97
C GLY A 30 -1.35 -1.04 -14.32
N VAL A 31 -2.53 -1.34 -13.79
CA VAL A 31 -3.23 -2.63 -14.00
C VAL A 31 -3.61 -2.88 -15.47
N TRP A 32 -3.67 -1.82 -16.27
CA TRP A 32 -4.02 -1.86 -17.69
C TRP A 32 -2.82 -1.96 -18.63
N GLU A 33 -1.60 -2.04 -18.09
CA GLU A 33 -0.34 -2.17 -18.85
C GLU A 33 -0.09 -1.03 -19.86
N ARG A 34 -0.55 0.20 -19.54
CA ARG A 34 -0.44 1.37 -20.44
C ARG A 34 0.45 2.48 -19.92
N GLY A 35 0.62 2.58 -18.60
CA GLY A 35 1.30 3.71 -17.97
C GLY A 35 0.45 4.95 -18.08
N ASP A 36 0.89 5.95 -18.82
CA ASP A 36 0.17 7.19 -19.04
C ASP A 36 -1.08 7.02 -19.94
N LYS A 37 -2.00 7.98 -19.87
CA LYS A 37 -3.26 7.99 -20.63
C LYS A 37 -3.05 7.96 -22.15
N THR A 38 -1.95 8.50 -22.66
CA THR A 38 -1.63 8.47 -24.10
C THR A 38 -1.08 7.12 -24.57
N ASN A 39 -0.77 6.21 -23.63
CA ASN A 39 -0.20 4.91 -23.89
C ASN A 39 1.04 5.02 -24.79
N GLN A 40 2.01 5.86 -24.42
CA GLN A 40 3.28 6.06 -25.14
C GLN A 40 4.45 5.33 -24.46
N GLY A 41 4.15 4.40 -23.56
CA GLY A 41 5.16 3.68 -22.79
C GLY A 41 5.76 4.51 -21.64
N ILE A 42 5.13 5.63 -21.27
CA ILE A 42 5.55 6.47 -20.15
C ILE A 42 4.95 5.89 -18.88
N ARG A 43 5.81 5.54 -17.92
CA ARG A 43 5.38 5.03 -16.62
C ARG A 43 4.92 6.17 -15.73
N GLU A 44 3.86 5.93 -14.97
CA GLU A 44 3.34 6.89 -14.00
C GLU A 44 3.20 6.22 -12.63
N LEU A 45 3.13 7.03 -11.58
CA LEU A 45 2.78 6.53 -10.27
C LEU A 45 1.27 6.31 -10.24
N ASN A 46 0.85 5.05 -10.18
CA ASN A 46 -0.56 4.63 -10.23
C ASN A 46 -1.05 4.32 -8.81
N SER A 47 -2.11 5.02 -8.37
CA SER A 47 -2.72 4.86 -7.05
C SER A 47 -3.18 3.42 -6.82
N SER A 48 -3.79 2.79 -7.82
CA SER A 48 -4.21 1.38 -7.74
C SER A 48 -3.03 0.43 -7.42
N SER A 49 -1.87 0.62 -8.06
CA SER A 49 -0.65 -0.14 -7.76
C SER A 49 -0.14 0.11 -6.35
N VAL A 50 -0.09 1.38 -5.92
CA VAL A 50 0.34 1.76 -4.56
C VAL A 50 -0.58 1.14 -3.50
N GLY A 51 -1.88 1.13 -3.72
CA GLY A 51 -2.87 0.51 -2.84
C GLY A 51 -2.67 -1.00 -2.72
N MET A 52 -2.40 -1.68 -3.84
CA MET A 52 -2.07 -3.11 -3.84
C MET A 52 -0.77 -3.40 -3.10
N VAL A 53 0.27 -2.57 -3.31
CA VAL A 53 1.54 -2.69 -2.57
C VAL A 53 1.32 -2.51 -1.07
N LYS A 54 0.54 -1.50 -0.65
CA LYS A 54 0.20 -1.29 0.76
C LYS A 54 -0.45 -2.53 1.36
N ALA A 55 -1.49 -3.05 0.71
CA ALA A 55 -2.22 -4.23 1.19
C ALA A 55 -1.34 -5.49 1.23
N ALA A 56 -0.46 -5.67 0.25
CA ALA A 56 0.50 -6.77 0.22
C ALA A 56 1.52 -6.67 1.36
N LEU A 57 2.08 -5.48 1.62
CA LEU A 57 3.00 -5.24 2.73
C LEU A 57 2.34 -5.46 4.09
N GLN A 58 1.10 -5.01 4.27
CA GLN A 58 0.32 -5.29 5.48
C GLN A 58 0.07 -6.79 5.65
N ALA A 59 -0.36 -7.47 4.58
CA ALA A 59 -0.56 -8.92 4.63
C ALA A 59 0.72 -9.67 5.01
N LEU A 60 1.85 -9.33 4.38
CA LEU A 60 3.15 -9.94 4.65
C LEU A 60 3.68 -9.66 6.06
N ASN A 61 3.34 -8.51 6.64
CA ASN A 61 3.69 -8.17 8.01
C ASN A 61 3.00 -9.10 9.03
N ASP A 62 1.81 -9.59 8.70
CA ASP A 62 0.99 -10.42 9.58
C ASP A 62 1.12 -11.93 9.31
N VAL A 63 1.76 -12.33 8.20
CA VAL A 63 2.01 -13.74 7.86
C VAL A 63 2.83 -14.46 8.93
N GLY A 64 3.75 -13.75 9.59
CA GLY A 64 4.57 -14.32 10.66
C GLY A 64 5.59 -15.36 10.17
N ASP A 65 5.67 -16.49 10.87
CA ASP A 65 6.60 -17.59 10.60
C ASP A 65 6.09 -18.50 9.46
N LEU A 66 6.85 -18.55 8.35
CA LEU A 66 6.50 -19.34 7.17
C LEU A 66 6.57 -20.86 7.37
N PHE A 67 7.33 -21.35 8.36
CA PHE A 67 7.37 -22.78 8.67
C PHE A 67 6.25 -23.20 9.62
N GLY A 68 5.76 -22.27 10.44
CA GLY A 68 4.76 -22.53 11.47
C GLY A 68 5.29 -23.37 12.64
N ASP A 69 6.61 -23.45 12.80
CA ASP A 69 7.29 -24.22 13.85
C ASP A 69 7.80 -23.32 15.01
N GLY A 70 7.59 -22.01 14.92
CA GLY A 70 8.04 -21.01 15.88
C GLY A 70 9.47 -20.53 15.63
N SER A 71 10.09 -20.91 14.50
CA SER A 71 11.42 -20.44 14.13
C SER A 71 11.41 -18.94 13.85
N LYS A 72 12.22 -18.20 14.61
CA LYS A 72 12.44 -16.76 14.39
C LYS A 72 13.13 -16.46 13.05
N GLY A 73 13.82 -17.43 12.46
CA GLY A 73 14.56 -17.25 11.20
C GLY A 73 13.69 -17.34 9.95
N SER A 74 12.45 -17.86 10.08
CA SER A 74 11.47 -17.99 8.99
C SER A 74 10.37 -16.93 9.05
N VAL A 75 10.51 -15.96 9.96
CA VAL A 75 9.62 -14.80 10.06
C VAL A 75 9.94 -13.80 8.95
N ILE A 76 8.91 -13.35 8.25
CA ILE A 76 9.03 -12.28 7.25
C ILE A 76 8.97 -10.92 7.94
N HIS A 77 9.89 -10.04 7.55
CA HIS A 77 10.01 -8.70 8.12
C HIS A 77 9.64 -7.63 7.09
N VAL A 78 8.68 -6.80 7.47
CA VAL A 78 8.25 -5.60 6.73
C VAL A 78 8.57 -4.36 7.54
N LEU A 79 9.08 -3.32 6.89
CA LEU A 79 9.31 -2.04 7.54
C LEU A 79 8.01 -1.21 7.55
N PRO A 80 7.46 -0.83 8.72
CA PRO A 80 6.20 -0.09 8.79
C PRO A 80 6.25 1.27 8.11
N ASP A 81 7.42 1.89 8.01
CA ASP A 81 7.59 3.14 7.27
C ASP A 81 7.11 3.01 5.82
N GLN A 82 7.30 1.85 5.20
CA GLN A 82 6.96 1.64 3.79
C GLN A 82 5.43 1.55 3.61
N ILE A 83 4.74 0.92 4.56
CA ILE A 83 3.27 0.90 4.61
C ILE A 83 2.74 2.33 4.80
N GLN A 84 3.34 3.10 5.70
CA GLN A 84 2.91 4.47 5.97
C GLN A 84 3.17 5.42 4.79
N GLN A 85 4.27 5.26 4.07
CA GLN A 85 4.53 6.02 2.84
C GLN A 85 3.47 5.74 1.78
N CYS A 86 3.06 4.47 1.61
CA CYS A 86 1.95 4.14 0.71
C CYS A 86 0.64 4.80 1.17
N ALA A 87 0.34 4.75 2.48
CA ALA A 87 -0.87 5.35 3.03
C ALA A 87 -0.92 6.87 2.81
N ALA A 88 0.15 7.59 3.16
CA ALA A 88 0.26 9.03 2.98
C ALA A 88 0.10 9.44 1.51
N LEU A 89 0.69 8.66 0.59
CA LEU A 89 0.56 8.91 -0.84
C LEU A 89 -0.89 8.72 -1.31
N LEU A 90 -1.56 7.64 -0.91
CA LEU A 90 -2.97 7.39 -1.27
C LEU A 90 -3.88 8.51 -0.79
N THR A 91 -3.70 9.01 0.43
CA THR A 91 -4.45 10.16 0.97
C THR A 91 -4.28 11.41 0.10
N SER A 92 -3.10 11.61 -0.48
CA SER A 92 -2.82 12.78 -1.34
C SER A 92 -3.27 12.61 -2.79
N MET A 93 -3.31 11.39 -3.30
CA MET A 93 -3.61 11.11 -4.71
C MET A 93 -5.09 10.87 -4.96
N LEU A 94 -5.78 10.13 -4.10
CA LEU A 94 -7.18 9.77 -4.34
C LEU A 94 -8.08 11.01 -4.37
N PRO A 95 -9.08 11.05 -5.27
CA PRO A 95 -9.60 9.96 -6.12
C PRO A 95 -8.90 9.81 -7.49
N ARG A 96 -7.72 10.41 -7.66
CA ARG A 96 -6.94 10.36 -8.90
C ARG A 96 -6.14 9.05 -8.99
N GLU A 97 -6.09 8.48 -10.18
CA GLU A 97 -5.29 7.28 -10.44
C GLU A 97 -3.82 7.63 -10.69
N SER A 98 -3.54 8.60 -11.56
CA SER A 98 -2.17 8.97 -11.90
C SER A 98 -2.10 10.41 -12.39
N PHE A 99 -0.91 10.90 -12.80
CA PHE A 99 -0.76 12.27 -13.28
C PHE A 99 -1.69 12.58 -14.46
N SER A 100 -1.79 11.65 -15.43
CA SER A 100 -2.61 11.81 -16.63
C SER A 100 -4.04 11.26 -16.51
N LYS A 101 -4.35 10.42 -15.51
CA LYS A 101 -5.68 9.81 -15.33
C LYS A 101 -6.41 10.41 -14.13
N GLU A 102 -7.48 11.13 -14.40
CA GLU A 102 -8.28 11.86 -13.43
C GLU A 102 -8.96 10.93 -12.40
N THR A 103 -9.33 9.73 -12.83
CA THR A 103 -9.83 8.62 -12.01
C THR A 103 -9.75 7.32 -12.83
N ASP A 104 -9.91 6.16 -12.19
CA ASP A 104 -9.85 4.85 -12.85
C ASP A 104 -10.72 3.83 -12.08
N LEU A 105 -11.34 2.88 -12.79
CA LEU A 105 -12.12 1.81 -12.17
C LEU A 105 -11.26 0.92 -11.24
N ALA A 106 -9.95 0.83 -11.49
CA ALA A 106 -9.00 0.06 -10.71
C ALA A 106 -8.97 0.51 -9.24
N LEU A 107 -9.31 1.78 -8.97
CA LEU A 107 -9.39 2.33 -7.63
C LEU A 107 -10.42 1.60 -6.74
N LEU A 108 -11.48 1.01 -7.32
CA LEU A 108 -12.44 0.18 -6.59
C LEU A 108 -11.75 -0.97 -5.86
N SER A 109 -10.71 -1.55 -6.48
CA SER A 109 -9.99 -2.71 -5.92
C SER A 109 -9.11 -2.35 -4.72
N ILE A 110 -8.84 -1.06 -4.48
CA ILE A 110 -8.03 -0.59 -3.35
C ILE A 110 -8.82 0.07 -2.24
N ILE A 111 -9.95 0.71 -2.54
CA ILE A 111 -10.85 1.26 -1.52
C ILE A 111 -11.74 0.18 -0.90
N SER A 112 -11.85 -0.98 -1.55
CA SER A 112 -12.65 -2.12 -1.13
C SER A 112 -11.89 -3.43 -1.37
N TYR A 113 -12.61 -4.55 -1.57
CA TYR A 113 -12.01 -5.83 -1.89
C TYR A 113 -11.24 -5.79 -3.22
N PRO A 114 -10.02 -6.35 -3.28
CA PRO A 114 -9.36 -7.16 -2.24
C PRO A 114 -8.42 -6.41 -1.28
N ALA A 115 -8.04 -5.17 -1.59
CA ALA A 115 -6.93 -4.54 -0.88
C ALA A 115 -7.33 -3.97 0.49
N PHE A 116 -8.48 -3.29 0.56
CA PHE A 116 -8.90 -2.48 1.73
C PHE A 116 -7.76 -1.55 2.20
N ALA A 117 -7.10 -0.89 1.24
CA ALA A 117 -5.88 -0.14 1.45
C ALA A 117 -6.13 1.28 2.01
N VAL A 118 -7.35 1.80 1.95
CA VAL A 118 -7.71 3.13 2.42
C VAL A 118 -8.45 3.02 3.75
N GLU A 119 -8.04 3.83 4.73
CA GLU A 119 -8.58 3.79 6.11
C GLU A 119 -9.56 4.93 6.37
N GLU A 120 -9.57 5.98 5.55
CA GLU A 120 -10.45 7.14 5.77
C GLU A 120 -11.79 6.97 5.03
N GLN A 121 -12.89 6.86 5.80
CA GLN A 121 -14.23 6.62 5.24
C GLN A 121 -14.69 7.72 4.28
N SER A 122 -14.41 8.99 4.56
CA SER A 122 -14.71 10.13 3.67
C SER A 122 -14.00 9.99 2.33
N LEU A 123 -12.73 9.58 2.33
CA LEU A 123 -11.94 9.40 1.11
C LEU A 123 -12.42 8.18 0.31
N ILE A 124 -12.79 7.09 0.98
CA ILE A 124 -13.40 5.90 0.35
C ILE A 124 -14.70 6.30 -0.36
N GLN A 125 -15.58 7.03 0.31
CA GLN A 125 -16.85 7.50 -0.26
C GLN A 125 -16.63 8.46 -1.42
N LEU A 126 -15.74 9.45 -1.27
CA LEU A 126 -15.38 10.38 -2.33
C LEU A 126 -14.85 9.66 -3.58
N THR A 127 -13.96 8.69 -3.39
CA THR A 127 -13.36 7.94 -4.49
C THR A 127 -14.40 7.08 -5.20
N ARG A 128 -15.22 6.34 -4.46
CA ARG A 128 -16.31 5.53 -5.03
C ARG A 128 -17.28 6.40 -5.83
N GLN A 129 -17.72 7.52 -5.26
CA GLN A 129 -18.68 8.40 -5.92
C GLN A 129 -18.09 9.02 -7.19
N THR A 130 -16.82 9.44 -7.15
CA THR A 130 -16.11 9.95 -8.33
C THR A 130 -16.08 8.91 -9.45
N ILE A 131 -15.80 7.64 -9.14
CA ILE A 131 -15.80 6.53 -10.11
C ILE A 131 -17.21 6.30 -10.66
N ILE A 132 -18.23 6.27 -9.81
CA ILE A 132 -19.62 6.05 -10.22
C ILE A 132 -20.08 7.17 -11.16
N ASP A 133 -19.94 8.43 -10.74
CA ASP A 133 -20.41 9.58 -11.51
C ASP A 133 -19.67 9.73 -12.84
N THR A 134 -18.38 9.40 -12.84
CA THR A 134 -17.52 9.60 -14.00
C THR A 134 -17.55 8.40 -14.95
N LEU A 135 -17.43 7.17 -14.44
CA LEU A 135 -17.09 5.99 -15.25
C LEU A 135 -18.23 4.98 -15.40
N LEU A 136 -19.20 4.92 -14.50
CA LEU A 136 -20.27 3.91 -14.55
C LEU A 136 -21.22 4.15 -15.73
N GLY A 137 -21.44 3.09 -16.52
CA GLY A 137 -22.40 3.02 -17.61
C GLY A 137 -23.44 1.91 -17.38
N ARG A 138 -24.17 1.53 -18.42
CA ARG A 138 -25.25 0.52 -18.34
C ARG A 138 -24.74 -0.90 -18.15
N TYR A 139 -23.51 -1.17 -18.60
CA TYR A 139 -22.88 -2.50 -18.61
C TYR A 139 -21.67 -2.61 -17.67
N GLY A 140 -21.34 -1.55 -16.94
CA GLY A 140 -20.18 -1.47 -16.06
C GLY A 140 -19.43 -0.16 -16.21
N CYS A 141 -18.27 -0.07 -15.56
CA CYS A 141 -17.44 1.12 -15.60
C CYS A 141 -16.54 1.08 -16.82
N ARG A 142 -16.30 2.24 -17.41
CA ARG A 142 -15.15 2.46 -18.29
C ARG A 142 -13.87 2.38 -17.45
N ARG A 143 -12.74 1.94 -18.04
CA ARG A 143 -11.47 1.82 -17.30
C ARG A 143 -11.01 3.17 -16.76
N PHE A 144 -10.89 4.14 -17.66
CA PHE A 144 -10.65 5.55 -17.38
C PHE A 144 -11.20 6.35 -18.56
N LEU A 145 -11.31 7.67 -18.41
CA LEU A 145 -11.83 8.54 -19.47
C LEU A 145 -10.93 8.49 -20.72
N ARG A 146 -11.51 8.55 -21.92
CA ARG A 146 -10.80 8.55 -23.20
C ARG A 146 -9.90 7.34 -23.42
N ASP A 147 -10.26 6.23 -22.82
CA ASP A 147 -9.62 4.94 -23.07
C ASP A 147 -10.06 4.37 -24.42
N GLY A 148 -9.10 4.14 -25.31
CA GLY A 148 -9.34 3.61 -26.64
C GLY A 148 -9.42 2.09 -26.73
N TYR A 149 -9.10 1.34 -25.67
CA TYR A 149 -8.94 -0.10 -25.79
C TYR A 149 -10.21 -0.82 -26.25
N LYS A 150 -10.06 -1.57 -27.34
CA LYS A 150 -11.12 -2.31 -28.05
C LYS A 150 -12.31 -1.45 -28.47
N THR A 151 -12.16 -0.13 -28.47
CA THR A 151 -13.18 0.78 -29.02
C THR A 151 -13.26 0.62 -30.53
N PRO A 152 -14.40 0.94 -31.16
CA PRO A 152 -14.55 0.79 -32.62
C PRO A 152 -13.60 1.65 -33.47
N LEU A 153 -13.03 2.70 -32.87
CA LEU A 153 -12.11 3.62 -33.54
C LEU A 153 -10.64 3.32 -33.22
N GLU A 154 -10.35 2.32 -32.39
CA GLU A 154 -8.97 1.90 -32.11
C GLU A 154 -8.37 1.22 -33.34
N ASP A 155 -7.12 1.57 -33.64
CA ASP A 155 -6.32 0.83 -34.61
C ASP A 155 -5.63 -0.36 -33.91
N PRO A 156 -6.07 -1.61 -34.15
CA PRO A 156 -5.55 -2.78 -33.44
C PRO A 156 -4.12 -3.15 -33.87
N SER A 157 -3.59 -2.53 -34.93
CA SER A 157 -2.25 -2.82 -35.45
C SER A 157 -1.14 -2.05 -34.72
N ARG A 158 -1.49 -1.05 -33.91
CA ARG A 158 -0.53 -0.17 -33.22
C ARG A 158 -0.60 -0.35 -31.70
N LEU A 159 0.58 -0.41 -31.08
CA LEU A 159 0.70 -0.47 -29.63
C LEU A 159 0.41 0.88 -28.96
N HIS A 160 0.77 2.00 -29.59
CA HIS A 160 0.70 3.34 -29.01
C HIS A 160 -0.28 4.25 -29.77
N TYR A 161 -0.95 5.14 -29.05
CA TYR A 161 -1.88 6.10 -29.63
C TYR A 161 -1.18 7.33 -30.19
N ASN A 162 -1.74 7.90 -31.26
CA ASN A 162 -1.42 9.23 -31.72
C ASN A 162 -2.04 10.26 -30.77
N ASN A 163 -1.39 11.41 -30.62
CA ASN A 163 -1.86 12.48 -29.73
C ASN A 163 -3.29 12.97 -30.03
N SER A 164 -3.75 12.84 -31.27
CA SER A 164 -5.10 13.23 -31.71
C SER A 164 -6.18 12.17 -31.51
N GLU A 165 -5.83 10.93 -31.15
CA GLU A 165 -6.77 9.80 -31.07
C GLU A 165 -7.58 9.79 -29.76
N LEU A 166 -7.02 10.31 -28.66
CA LEU A 166 -7.69 10.28 -27.35
C LEU A 166 -9.05 10.98 -27.36
N GLN A 167 -9.18 12.10 -28.06
CA GLN A 167 -10.46 12.81 -28.17
C GLN A 167 -11.48 12.01 -29.01
N GLN A 168 -11.02 11.10 -29.87
CA GLN A 168 -11.91 10.25 -30.65
C GLN A 168 -12.53 9.13 -29.81
N PHE A 169 -11.90 8.73 -28.70
CA PHE A 169 -12.42 7.67 -27.82
C PHE A 169 -13.42 8.19 -26.79
N GLU A 170 -13.48 9.51 -26.59
CA GLU A 170 -14.43 10.15 -25.69
C GLU A 170 -15.88 9.72 -26.02
N ASP A 171 -16.59 9.32 -24.97
CA ASP A 171 -17.99 8.87 -24.95
C ASP A 171 -18.27 7.51 -25.62
N ILE A 172 -17.27 6.85 -26.20
CA ILE A 172 -17.40 5.52 -26.81
C ILE A 172 -16.53 4.46 -26.13
N GLU A 173 -15.89 4.78 -25.00
CA GLU A 173 -15.01 3.86 -24.30
C GLU A 173 -15.77 2.61 -23.85
N CYS A 174 -15.11 1.45 -23.86
CA CYS A 174 -15.75 0.19 -23.51
C CYS A 174 -16.13 0.13 -22.03
N GLU A 175 -17.26 -0.52 -21.73
CA GLU A 175 -17.75 -0.71 -20.37
C GLU A 175 -17.41 -2.12 -19.88
N TRP A 176 -16.91 -2.25 -18.65
CA TRP A 176 -16.36 -3.50 -18.10
C TRP A 176 -17.26 -4.07 -16.99
N PRO A 177 -17.94 -5.22 -17.22
CA PRO A 177 -18.80 -5.86 -16.21
C PRO A 177 -18.07 -6.23 -14.91
N LEU A 178 -16.74 -6.41 -14.96
CA LEU A 178 -15.88 -6.61 -13.80
C LEU A 178 -16.15 -5.58 -12.69
N SER A 179 -16.41 -4.32 -13.04
CA SER A 179 -16.62 -3.27 -12.05
C SER A 179 -17.94 -3.42 -11.29
N ILE A 180 -18.98 -3.99 -11.92
CA ILE A 180 -20.25 -4.31 -11.24
C ILE A 180 -20.00 -5.37 -10.18
N CYS A 181 -19.13 -6.35 -10.46
CA CYS A 181 -18.73 -7.32 -9.44
C CYS A 181 -17.98 -6.66 -8.28
N LEU A 182 -17.05 -5.74 -8.55
CA LEU A 182 -16.34 -5.00 -7.50
C LEU A 182 -17.28 -4.15 -6.63
N LEU A 183 -18.24 -3.43 -7.25
CA LEU A 183 -19.25 -2.63 -6.56
C LEU A 183 -20.20 -3.51 -5.74
N MET A 184 -20.60 -4.66 -6.27
CA MET A 184 -21.43 -5.62 -5.55
C MET A 184 -20.70 -6.24 -4.36
N LEU A 185 -19.40 -6.58 -4.51
CA LEU A 185 -18.57 -7.01 -3.37
C LEU A 185 -18.51 -5.94 -2.30
N ASP A 186 -18.27 -4.68 -2.68
CA ASP A 186 -18.25 -3.56 -1.74
C ASP A 186 -19.56 -3.43 -0.95
N ALA A 187 -20.71 -3.59 -1.62
CA ALA A 187 -22.03 -3.61 -0.97
C ALA A 187 -22.21 -4.83 -0.04
N LEU A 188 -21.78 -6.02 -0.46
CA LEU A 188 -21.81 -7.25 0.36
C LEU A 188 -20.95 -7.11 1.62
N PHE A 189 -19.73 -6.54 1.51
CA PHE A 189 -18.84 -6.29 2.65
C PHE A 189 -19.38 -5.23 3.62
N SER A 190 -20.19 -4.29 3.11
CA SER A 190 -20.80 -3.21 3.89
C SER A 190 -22.19 -3.57 4.44
N HIS A 191 -22.72 -4.76 4.11
CA HIS A 191 -24.09 -5.17 4.42
C HIS A 191 -25.17 -4.20 3.89
N ASP A 192 -24.95 -3.66 2.69
CA ASP A 192 -25.92 -2.80 2.00
C ASP A 192 -26.79 -3.63 1.03
N ASP A 193 -27.83 -4.25 1.57
CA ASP A 193 -28.73 -5.14 0.81
C ASP A 193 -29.39 -4.42 -0.38
N THR A 194 -29.63 -3.11 -0.26
CA THR A 194 -30.26 -2.31 -1.33
C THR A 194 -29.35 -2.22 -2.54
N MET A 195 -28.06 -1.92 -2.31
CA MET A 195 -27.07 -1.85 -3.38
C MET A 195 -26.70 -3.23 -3.92
N VAL A 196 -26.69 -4.27 -3.08
CA VAL A 196 -26.51 -5.66 -3.52
C VAL A 196 -27.60 -6.04 -4.53
N GLU A 197 -28.87 -5.83 -4.20
CA GLU A 197 -29.97 -6.12 -5.14
C GLU A 197 -29.89 -5.30 -6.43
N HIS A 198 -29.50 -4.03 -6.32
CA HIS A 198 -29.35 -3.16 -7.48
C HIS A 198 -28.29 -3.70 -8.45
N TYR A 199 -27.08 -3.97 -7.97
CA TYR A 199 -26.00 -4.49 -8.81
C TYR A 199 -26.26 -5.91 -9.28
N TRP A 200 -26.97 -6.73 -8.50
CA TRP A 200 -27.40 -8.07 -8.93
C TRP A 200 -28.32 -7.99 -10.15
N LYS A 201 -29.33 -7.11 -10.13
CA LYS A 201 -30.23 -6.88 -11.28
C LYS A 201 -29.49 -6.37 -12.51
N VAL A 202 -28.52 -5.47 -12.32
CA VAL A 202 -27.65 -5.02 -13.42
C VAL A 202 -26.86 -6.20 -13.99
N MET A 203 -26.26 -7.02 -13.13
CA MET A 203 -25.47 -8.18 -13.54
C MET A 203 -26.32 -9.21 -14.32
N GLU A 204 -27.56 -9.48 -13.89
CA GLU A 204 -28.45 -10.41 -14.60
C GLU A 204 -28.79 -9.98 -16.02
N ASN A 205 -28.80 -8.68 -16.30
CA ASN A 205 -29.07 -8.12 -17.63
C ASN A 205 -27.84 -8.17 -18.56
N ILE A 206 -26.63 -8.24 -18.00
CA ILE A 206 -25.36 -8.15 -18.76
C ILE A 206 -24.55 -9.45 -18.74
N ILE A 207 -25.04 -10.49 -18.06
CA ILE A 207 -24.45 -11.83 -18.15
C ILE A 207 -24.92 -12.50 -19.43
N ILE A 208 -24.00 -13.19 -20.10
CA ILE A 208 -24.32 -14.04 -21.24
C ILE A 208 -24.70 -15.42 -20.73
N LYS A 209 -25.85 -15.92 -21.18
CA LYS A 209 -26.37 -17.24 -20.81
C LYS A 209 -26.19 -18.20 -21.99
N GLU A 210 -25.28 -19.15 -21.85
CA GLU A 210 -24.97 -20.16 -22.88
C GLU A 210 -24.87 -21.55 -22.24
N ASN A 211 -25.57 -22.55 -22.78
CA ASN A 211 -25.51 -23.95 -22.30
C ASN A 211 -25.69 -24.08 -20.77
N ASP A 212 -26.68 -23.38 -20.19
CA ASP A 212 -26.94 -23.27 -18.75
C ASP A 212 -25.81 -22.61 -17.91
N LEU A 213 -24.76 -22.10 -18.55
CA LEU A 213 -23.68 -21.36 -17.91
C LEU A 213 -23.95 -19.86 -17.93
N ARG A 214 -23.51 -19.18 -16.87
CA ARG A 214 -23.51 -17.72 -16.73
C ARG A 214 -22.09 -17.21 -16.97
N LEU A 215 -21.88 -16.57 -18.13
CA LEU A 215 -20.58 -16.13 -18.59
C LEU A 215 -20.47 -14.60 -18.48
N VAL A 216 -19.44 -14.13 -17.77
CA VAL A 216 -19.11 -12.70 -17.68
C VAL A 216 -18.19 -12.35 -18.84
N PRO A 217 -18.60 -11.47 -19.78
CA PRO A 217 -17.74 -11.04 -20.86
C PRO A 217 -16.67 -10.06 -20.35
N GLU A 218 -15.59 -9.91 -21.11
CA GLU A 218 -14.52 -8.97 -20.81
C GLU A 218 -15.03 -7.52 -20.79
N LEU A 219 -15.75 -7.13 -21.85
CA LEU A 219 -16.28 -5.78 -22.00
C LEU A 219 -17.48 -5.70 -22.94
N TYR A 220 -18.13 -4.55 -22.93
CA TYR A 220 -19.20 -4.13 -23.83
C TYR A 220 -18.77 -2.91 -24.64
N LYS A 221 -18.78 -3.04 -25.97
CA LYS A 221 -18.38 -1.97 -26.90
C LYS A 221 -19.57 -1.46 -27.72
N VAL A 222 -19.49 -0.21 -28.15
CA VAL A 222 -20.47 0.38 -29.08
C VAL A 222 -20.31 -0.27 -30.46
N PRO A 223 -21.37 -0.64 -31.19
CA PRO A 223 -21.26 -1.08 -32.59
C PRO A 223 -20.69 0.03 -33.48
N TYR A 224 -19.86 -0.32 -34.48
CA TYR A 224 -19.15 0.65 -35.31
C TYR A 224 -20.08 1.63 -36.04
N ASP A 225 -21.19 1.13 -36.56
CA ASP A 225 -22.23 1.90 -37.26
C ASP A 225 -22.97 2.90 -36.35
N LYS A 226 -22.93 2.69 -35.04
CA LYS A 226 -23.63 3.50 -34.03
C LYS A 226 -22.77 4.53 -33.31
N VAL A 227 -21.45 4.55 -33.59
CA VAL A 227 -20.49 5.47 -32.97
C VAL A 227 -20.90 6.93 -33.10
N ALA A 228 -21.39 7.34 -34.27
CA ALA A 228 -21.77 8.73 -34.51
C ALA A 228 -22.99 9.17 -33.66
N GLU A 229 -23.91 8.25 -33.37
CA GLU A 229 -25.09 8.53 -32.55
C GLU A 229 -24.74 8.53 -31.06
N GLU A 230 -23.94 7.56 -30.61
CA GLU A 230 -23.45 7.52 -29.22
C GLU A 230 -22.68 8.79 -28.85
N LYS A 231 -21.85 9.32 -29.77
CA LYS A 231 -21.15 10.60 -29.55
C LYS A 231 -22.05 11.82 -29.49
N ARG A 232 -23.24 11.78 -30.12
CA ARG A 232 -24.20 12.89 -30.01
C ARG A 232 -24.92 12.87 -28.67
N GLN A 233 -25.22 11.67 -28.17
CA GLN A 233 -25.87 11.47 -26.89
C GLN A 233 -25.31 10.21 -26.23
N ARG A 234 -24.39 10.42 -25.29
CA ARG A 234 -23.74 9.34 -24.53
C ARG A 234 -24.78 8.45 -23.85
N GLY A 235 -24.58 7.14 -23.94
CA GLY A 235 -25.46 6.12 -23.34
C GLY A 235 -26.74 5.84 -24.13
N SER A 236 -26.86 6.36 -25.36
CA SER A 236 -28.06 6.16 -26.20
C SER A 236 -28.08 4.80 -26.90
N GLN A 237 -26.90 4.22 -27.17
CA GLN A 237 -26.78 3.01 -27.99
C GLN A 237 -26.54 1.77 -27.13
N ASP A 238 -27.20 0.66 -27.49
CA ASP A 238 -26.91 -0.65 -26.92
C ASP A 238 -25.53 -1.14 -27.38
N ARG A 239 -24.82 -1.76 -26.44
CA ARG A 239 -23.46 -2.25 -26.63
C ARG A 239 -23.46 -3.75 -26.83
N GLU A 240 -22.51 -4.24 -27.63
CA GLU A 240 -22.31 -5.66 -27.86
C GLU A 240 -21.17 -6.19 -26.98
N ALA A 241 -21.34 -7.41 -26.46
CA ALA A 241 -20.30 -8.09 -25.72
C ALA A 241 -19.11 -8.39 -26.66
N TYR A 242 -17.90 -8.16 -26.17
CA TYR A 242 -16.69 -8.33 -26.96
C TYR A 242 -15.49 -8.73 -26.08
N GLY A 243 -14.47 -9.33 -26.71
CA GLY A 243 -13.30 -9.84 -26.00
C GLY A 243 -13.48 -11.28 -25.51
N ALA A 244 -12.83 -11.62 -24.39
CA ALA A 244 -12.91 -12.96 -23.81
C ALA A 244 -14.28 -13.23 -23.17
N ILE A 245 -14.87 -14.40 -23.44
CA ILE A 245 -16.16 -14.85 -22.89
C ILE A 245 -16.02 -16.34 -22.53
N PRO A 246 -15.91 -16.71 -21.24
CA PRO A 246 -15.85 -15.83 -20.07
C PRO A 246 -14.49 -15.13 -19.94
N PHE A 247 -14.50 -13.91 -19.42
CA PHE A 247 -13.31 -13.23 -18.96
C PHE A 247 -12.96 -13.71 -17.54
N LEU A 248 -11.86 -14.45 -17.40
CA LEU A 248 -11.55 -15.19 -16.16
C LEU A 248 -11.50 -14.33 -14.90
N TRP A 249 -10.96 -13.10 -14.98
CA TRP A 249 -10.94 -12.21 -13.81
C TRP A 249 -12.34 -11.77 -13.40
N GLY A 250 -13.16 -11.33 -14.38
CA GLY A 250 -14.58 -11.00 -14.16
C GLY A 250 -15.38 -12.18 -13.63
N GLN A 251 -15.17 -13.35 -14.23
CA GLN A 251 -15.83 -14.59 -13.83
C GLN A 251 -15.46 -15.00 -12.39
N ALA A 252 -14.19 -14.88 -12.01
CA ALA A 252 -13.74 -15.20 -10.66
C ALA A 252 -14.40 -14.29 -9.61
N LEU A 253 -14.45 -12.97 -9.86
CA LEU A 253 -15.16 -12.06 -8.96
C LEU A 253 -16.65 -12.36 -8.90
N TYR A 254 -17.29 -12.64 -10.03
CA TYR A 254 -18.71 -13.00 -10.07
C TYR A 254 -19.01 -14.26 -9.24
N ILE A 255 -18.18 -15.30 -9.34
CA ILE A 255 -18.32 -16.51 -8.52
C ILE A 255 -18.20 -16.17 -7.03
N ILE A 256 -17.23 -15.32 -6.63
CA ILE A 256 -17.10 -14.88 -5.24
C ILE A 256 -18.37 -14.15 -4.79
N CYS A 257 -18.94 -13.28 -5.62
CA CYS A 257 -20.20 -12.59 -5.33
C CYS A 257 -21.35 -13.58 -5.11
N CYS A 258 -21.50 -14.60 -5.98
CA CYS A 258 -22.53 -15.62 -5.82
C CYS A 258 -22.36 -16.39 -4.51
N LEU A 259 -21.13 -16.81 -4.19
CA LEU A 259 -20.85 -17.56 -2.97
C LEU A 259 -21.13 -16.74 -1.70
N LEU A 260 -20.82 -15.44 -1.71
CA LEU A 260 -21.15 -14.53 -0.61
C LEU A 260 -22.66 -14.26 -0.52
N HIS A 261 -23.30 -13.98 -1.65
CA HIS A 261 -24.74 -13.70 -1.72
C HIS A 261 -25.57 -14.89 -1.23
N ASP A 262 -25.19 -16.12 -1.60
CA ASP A 262 -25.88 -17.35 -1.22
C ASP A 262 -25.46 -17.87 0.17
N GLY A 263 -24.51 -17.20 0.84
CA GLY A 263 -24.06 -17.53 2.19
C GLY A 263 -23.12 -18.74 2.29
N PHE A 264 -22.56 -19.20 1.17
CA PHE A 264 -21.52 -20.24 1.16
C PHE A 264 -20.14 -19.74 1.61
N LEU A 265 -19.90 -18.43 1.47
CA LEU A 265 -18.73 -17.75 2.01
C LEU A 265 -19.17 -16.63 2.94
N THR A 266 -18.32 -16.32 3.92
CA THR A 266 -18.48 -15.15 4.78
C THR A 266 -17.42 -14.09 4.47
N PRO A 267 -17.71 -12.78 4.67
CA PRO A 267 -16.72 -11.72 4.52
C PRO A 267 -15.43 -11.94 5.34
N ALA A 268 -15.52 -12.62 6.49
CA ALA A 268 -14.38 -12.90 7.35
C ALA A 268 -13.40 -13.92 6.74
N GLU A 269 -13.86 -14.83 5.89
CA GLU A 269 -13.01 -15.82 5.22
C GLU A 269 -12.18 -15.19 4.09
N LEU A 270 -12.72 -14.16 3.43
CA LEU A 270 -12.03 -13.43 2.36
C LEU A 270 -11.09 -12.33 2.89
N ASP A 271 -11.37 -11.81 4.09
CA ASP A 271 -10.55 -10.81 4.78
C ASP A 271 -10.21 -11.29 6.21
N PRO A 272 -9.29 -12.28 6.34
CA PRO A 272 -8.92 -12.86 7.62
C PRO A 272 -8.14 -11.89 8.52
N LEU A 273 -7.47 -10.90 7.92
CA LEU A 273 -6.75 -9.83 8.63
C LEU A 273 -7.68 -8.69 9.05
N ARG A 274 -8.98 -8.77 8.73
CA ARG A 274 -10.00 -7.77 9.08
C ARG A 274 -9.65 -6.36 8.61
N ARG A 275 -8.91 -6.23 7.50
CA ARG A 275 -8.45 -4.92 7.00
C ARG A 275 -9.63 -3.99 6.70
N ARG A 276 -10.76 -4.52 6.27
CA ARG A 276 -11.99 -3.74 6.03
C ARG A 276 -12.50 -2.99 7.27
N LEU A 277 -12.20 -3.49 8.46
CA LEU A 277 -12.63 -2.87 9.72
C LEU A 277 -11.77 -1.66 10.08
N SER A 278 -10.58 -1.50 9.49
CA SER A 278 -9.68 -0.37 9.76
C SER A 278 -10.33 1.00 9.48
N ALA A 279 -11.30 1.05 8.56
CA ALA A 279 -12.05 2.28 8.27
C ALA A 279 -13.12 2.63 9.32
N HIS A 280 -13.53 1.66 10.13
CA HIS A 280 -14.63 1.79 11.10
C HIS A 280 -14.11 1.79 12.55
N GLU A 281 -13.04 1.04 12.82
CA GLU A 281 -12.45 0.91 14.14
C GLU A 281 -11.49 2.07 14.43
N LYS A 282 -11.91 2.99 15.32
CA LYS A 282 -11.02 4.01 15.85
C LYS A 282 -10.07 3.38 16.87
N HIS A 283 -8.79 3.29 16.52
CA HIS A 283 -7.77 2.83 17.45
C HIS A 283 -7.55 3.86 18.57
N PRO A 284 -7.22 3.39 19.80
CA PRO A 284 -6.86 4.28 20.89
C PRO A 284 -5.65 5.14 20.50
N PRO A 285 -5.56 6.38 21.01
CA PRO A 285 -4.45 7.28 20.70
C PRO A 285 -3.12 6.64 21.09
N CYS A 286 -2.12 6.77 20.22
CA CYS A 286 -0.79 6.23 20.46
C CYS A 286 -0.10 7.00 21.61
N GLU A 287 0.46 6.29 22.58
CA GLU A 287 1.34 6.86 23.60
C GLU A 287 2.80 6.69 23.17
N VAL A 288 3.44 7.78 22.77
CA VAL A 288 4.87 7.77 22.41
C VAL A 288 5.73 7.78 23.66
N GLN A 289 6.53 6.74 23.87
CA GLN A 289 7.44 6.63 24.99
C GLN A 289 8.78 7.29 24.62
N VAL A 290 9.25 8.18 25.47
CA VAL A 290 10.51 8.91 25.26
C VAL A 290 11.46 8.62 26.43
N THR A 291 12.67 8.19 26.10
CA THR A 291 13.79 8.03 27.04
C THR A 291 14.92 8.96 26.64
N ILE A 292 15.47 9.68 27.63
CA ILE A 292 16.62 10.56 27.47
C ILE A 292 17.81 9.94 28.22
N LEU A 293 18.96 9.89 27.56
CA LEU A 293 20.20 9.32 28.08
C LEU A 293 21.35 10.30 27.89
N ALA A 294 22.32 10.27 28.81
CA ALA A 294 23.56 11.02 28.69
C ALA A 294 24.62 10.20 27.94
N GLU A 295 25.30 10.81 26.96
CA GLU A 295 26.41 10.18 26.24
C GLU A 295 27.60 9.90 27.17
N THR A 296 27.94 10.86 28.04
CA THR A 296 29.07 10.76 28.97
C THR A 296 28.65 11.12 30.40
N TYR A 297 29.49 10.77 31.38
CA TYR A 297 29.21 11.06 32.79
C TYR A 297 29.19 12.57 33.06
N GLU A 298 30.00 13.34 32.35
CA GLU A 298 29.99 14.81 32.45
C GLU A 298 28.63 15.38 32.04
N VAL A 299 28.07 14.92 30.93
CA VAL A 299 26.73 15.33 30.46
C VAL A 299 25.65 14.94 31.47
N GLN A 300 25.78 13.76 32.09
CA GLN A 300 24.85 13.30 33.11
C GLN A 300 24.85 14.21 34.34
N GLN A 301 26.03 14.64 34.81
CA GLN A 301 26.16 15.56 35.94
C GLN A 301 25.63 16.95 35.61
N GLU A 302 25.86 17.43 34.39
CA GLU A 302 25.37 18.74 33.94
C GLU A 302 23.83 18.78 33.86
N LEU A 303 23.21 17.72 33.32
CA LEU A 303 21.75 17.57 33.32
C LEU A 303 21.19 17.45 34.74
N LEU A 304 21.89 16.72 35.63
CA LEU A 304 21.51 16.59 37.03
C LEU A 304 21.57 17.92 37.78
N ALA A 305 22.56 18.77 37.48
CA ALA A 305 22.68 20.12 38.05
C ALA A 305 21.48 21.02 37.66
N GLN A 306 20.86 20.76 36.51
CA GLN A 306 19.61 21.41 36.07
C GLN A 306 18.34 20.70 36.58
N GLY A 307 18.48 19.70 37.47
CA GLY A 307 17.36 18.95 38.03
C GLY A 307 16.83 17.82 37.15
N ILE A 308 17.46 17.53 36.01
CA ILE A 308 17.04 16.49 35.07
C ILE A 308 17.81 15.20 35.36
N ARG A 309 17.11 14.18 35.86
CA ARG A 309 17.70 12.87 36.16
C ARG A 309 17.69 11.98 34.92
N VAL A 310 18.87 11.59 34.44
CA VAL A 310 19.05 10.67 33.30
C VAL A 310 20.09 9.60 33.63
N GLN A 311 20.01 8.47 32.93
CA GLN A 311 21.04 7.42 32.97
C GLN A 311 22.11 7.69 31.92
N ASN A 312 23.34 7.30 32.20
CA ASN A 312 24.40 7.26 31.20
C ASN A 312 24.28 5.99 30.33
N ILE A 313 24.69 6.05 29.06
CA ILE A 313 24.67 4.88 28.15
C ILE A 313 25.45 3.69 28.72
N SER A 314 26.55 3.93 29.44
CA SER A 314 27.38 2.89 30.07
C SER A 314 26.73 2.23 31.29
N GLU A 315 25.70 2.84 31.89
CA GLU A 315 24.95 2.29 33.03
C GLU A 315 23.82 1.34 32.60
N ILE A 316 23.59 1.22 31.29
CA ILE A 316 22.52 0.38 30.76
C ILE A 316 22.89 -1.08 30.87
N ASP A 317 21.94 -1.88 31.36
CA ASP A 317 22.01 -3.34 31.43
C ASP A 317 22.53 -3.96 30.12
N GLU A 318 23.50 -4.88 30.21
CA GLU A 318 24.13 -5.57 29.09
C GLU A 318 23.14 -6.32 28.18
N THR A 319 21.94 -6.63 28.71
CA THR A 319 20.83 -7.20 27.94
C THR A 319 20.23 -6.22 26.94
N ARG A 320 20.42 -4.90 27.11
CA ARG A 320 19.92 -3.84 26.21
C ARG A 320 21.07 -3.15 25.51
N ARG A 321 21.00 -3.08 24.19
CA ARG A 321 22.02 -2.43 23.37
C ARG A 321 21.40 -1.31 22.54
N ILE A 322 21.89 -0.09 22.76
CA ILE A 322 21.52 1.07 21.95
C ILE A 322 22.46 1.14 20.75
N CYS A 323 21.89 1.22 19.56
CA CYS A 323 22.62 1.25 18.32
C CYS A 323 22.23 2.46 17.46
N LYS A 324 23.24 3.05 16.81
CA LYS A 324 23.01 3.91 15.64
C LYS A 324 22.85 2.99 14.43
N ILE A 325 21.86 3.25 13.58
CA ILE A 325 21.54 2.37 12.45
C ILE A 325 22.73 2.21 11.48
N GLY A 326 23.46 3.30 11.21
CA GLY A 326 24.64 3.27 10.34
C GLY A 326 25.73 2.35 10.87
N THR A 327 26.03 2.44 12.17
CA THR A 327 27.01 1.56 12.83
C THR A 327 26.57 0.11 12.85
N TYR A 328 25.28 -0.15 13.09
CA TYR A 328 24.75 -1.51 13.10
C TYR A 328 24.89 -2.19 11.73
N ARG A 329 24.57 -1.46 10.65
CA ARG A 329 24.73 -1.95 9.27
C ARG A 329 26.18 -2.30 8.93
N SER A 330 27.15 -1.51 9.38
CA SER A 330 28.57 -1.79 9.15
C SER A 330 29.10 -2.93 10.02
N SER A 331 28.45 -3.22 11.15
CA SER A 331 28.87 -4.26 12.09
C SER A 331 28.34 -5.66 11.77
N ILE A 332 27.22 -5.77 11.03
CA ILE A 332 26.73 -7.05 10.52
C ILE A 332 27.57 -7.42 9.29
N GLY A 333 28.37 -8.48 9.41
CA GLY A 333 29.13 -9.03 8.29
C GLY A 333 28.23 -9.44 7.12
N SER A 334 28.82 -9.61 5.94
CA SER A 334 28.12 -9.96 4.70
C SER A 334 27.54 -11.39 4.64
N ARG A 335 27.35 -12.09 5.77
CA ARG A 335 26.85 -13.47 5.81
C ARG A 335 25.58 -13.66 6.65
N ASP A 336 25.21 -12.65 7.44
CA ASP A 336 24.01 -12.68 8.29
C ASP A 336 22.98 -11.63 7.85
N ARG A 337 22.97 -11.28 6.55
CA ARG A 337 21.99 -10.32 6.02
C ARG A 337 20.68 -11.04 5.77
N LEU A 338 19.62 -10.48 6.35
CA LEU A 338 18.27 -10.95 6.12
C LEU A 338 17.94 -10.94 4.62
N GLY A 339 17.47 -12.08 4.11
CA GLY A 339 17.17 -12.29 2.69
C GLY A 339 18.38 -12.66 1.80
N GLU A 340 19.58 -12.80 2.34
CA GLU A 340 20.71 -13.28 1.53
C GLU A 340 20.59 -14.77 1.24
N SER A 341 20.78 -15.18 -0.02
CA SER A 341 20.90 -16.59 -0.41
C SER A 341 21.90 -16.71 -1.55
N ALA A 342 23.05 -17.33 -1.26
CA ALA A 342 24.07 -17.61 -2.26
C ALA A 342 23.58 -18.57 -3.34
N LYS A 343 22.70 -19.51 -2.98
CA LYS A 343 22.12 -20.50 -3.91
C LYS A 343 21.20 -19.84 -4.94
N LEU A 344 20.43 -18.84 -4.52
CA LEU A 344 19.50 -18.10 -5.38
C LEU A 344 20.08 -16.80 -5.96
N GLY A 345 21.32 -16.44 -5.61
CA GLY A 345 21.94 -15.18 -6.03
C GLY A 345 21.29 -13.93 -5.41
N LEU A 346 20.62 -14.07 -4.27
CA LEU A 346 19.93 -12.97 -3.59
C LEU A 346 20.86 -12.29 -2.59
N THR A 347 20.87 -10.95 -2.59
CA THR A 347 21.77 -10.12 -1.76
C THR A 347 21.06 -9.49 -0.55
N GLY A 348 19.75 -9.67 -0.43
CA GLY A 348 18.92 -9.09 0.61
C GLY A 348 18.59 -7.61 0.36
N ARG A 349 18.29 -6.86 1.44
CA ARG A 349 17.84 -5.47 1.32
C ARG A 349 18.96 -4.53 0.86
N PRO A 350 18.75 -3.70 -0.19
CA PRO A 350 19.73 -2.73 -0.65
C PRO A 350 20.23 -1.77 0.44
N LEU A 351 21.53 -1.47 0.42
CA LEU A 351 22.19 -0.70 1.49
C LEU A 351 21.88 0.80 1.45
N ASP A 352 21.55 1.33 0.29
CA ASP A 352 21.15 2.70 0.03
C ASP A 352 19.77 3.04 0.61
N ARG A 353 18.91 2.03 0.82
CA ARG A 353 17.56 2.27 1.34
C ARG A 353 17.59 2.56 2.83
N GLU A 354 17.00 3.69 3.17
CA GLU A 354 16.91 4.17 4.54
C GLU A 354 15.88 3.38 5.35
N ILE A 355 16.03 3.43 6.67
CA ILE A 355 15.14 2.82 7.66
C ILE A 355 14.51 3.98 8.39
N GLY A 356 13.21 4.18 8.21
CA GLY A 356 12.50 5.32 8.76
C GLY A 356 12.30 5.23 10.27
N VAL A 357 11.69 6.27 10.81
CA VAL A 357 11.59 6.45 12.25
C VAL A 357 10.60 5.48 12.91
N LEU A 358 9.58 4.99 12.19
CA LEU A 358 8.66 3.99 12.74
C LEU A 358 9.41 2.69 13.02
N SER A 359 10.32 2.30 12.13
CA SER A 359 11.19 1.14 12.33
C SER A 359 12.18 1.37 13.48
N THR A 360 12.83 2.53 13.56
CA THR A 360 13.78 2.78 14.66
C THR A 360 13.12 2.89 16.03
N SER A 361 11.82 3.21 16.09
CA SER A 361 11.08 3.37 17.34
C SER A 361 10.50 2.06 17.89
N LYS A 362 10.94 0.91 17.36
CA LYS A 362 10.61 -0.43 17.87
C LYS A 362 11.74 -1.00 18.74
N LEU A 363 11.35 -1.83 19.70
CA LEU A 363 12.25 -2.69 20.45
C LEU A 363 12.45 -4.01 19.70
N TYR A 364 13.69 -4.33 19.33
CA TYR A 364 14.02 -5.57 18.62
C TYR A 364 14.61 -6.60 19.58
N GLN A 365 14.20 -7.85 19.48
CA GLN A 365 14.80 -8.94 20.25
C GLN A 365 15.69 -9.79 19.34
N LEU A 366 17.00 -9.75 19.58
CA LEU A 366 18.00 -10.53 18.85
C LEU A 366 18.68 -11.50 19.83
N GLY A 367 18.28 -12.77 19.77
CA GLY A 367 18.67 -13.77 20.75
C GLY A 367 18.20 -13.37 22.15
N GLN A 368 19.15 -13.25 23.08
CA GLN A 368 18.89 -12.82 24.47
C GLN A 368 19.03 -11.31 24.68
N LYS A 369 19.39 -10.54 23.65
CA LYS A 369 19.60 -9.10 23.73
C LYS A 369 18.45 -8.33 23.09
N PHE A 370 18.09 -7.22 23.71
CA PHE A 370 17.21 -6.23 23.14
C PHE A 370 18.03 -5.14 22.46
N VAL A 371 17.70 -4.83 21.22
CA VAL A 371 18.34 -3.77 20.45
C VAL A 371 17.36 -2.64 20.24
N ILE A 372 17.80 -1.43 20.58
CA ILE A 372 17.04 -0.19 20.37
C ILE A 372 17.84 0.67 19.42
N PHE A 373 17.18 1.22 18.40
CA PHE A 373 17.81 2.10 17.44
C PHE A 373 17.53 3.55 17.77
N THR A 374 18.56 4.38 17.79
CA THR A 374 18.35 5.84 17.86
C THR A 374 17.80 6.33 16.53
N PRO A 375 16.91 7.35 16.54
CA PRO A 375 16.42 7.97 15.32
C PRO A 375 17.56 8.43 14.39
N GLN A 376 17.36 8.35 13.09
CA GLN A 376 18.42 8.63 12.13
C GLN A 376 18.91 10.07 12.14
N PHE A 377 18.05 11.05 12.40
CA PHE A 377 18.45 12.47 12.46
C PHE A 377 19.46 12.73 13.60
N MET A 378 19.57 11.84 14.59
CA MET A 378 20.60 11.93 15.63
C MET A 378 21.99 11.51 15.14
N ASP A 379 22.09 10.87 13.97
CA ASP A 379 23.37 10.51 13.38
C ASP A 379 24.02 11.74 12.71
N ARG A 380 24.81 12.47 13.49
CA ARG A 380 25.51 13.69 13.07
C ARG A 380 26.52 13.47 11.94
N LYS A 381 26.93 12.22 11.68
CA LYS A 381 27.78 11.92 10.52
C LYS A 381 27.02 12.06 9.19
N ARG A 382 25.68 12.05 9.23
CA ARG A 382 24.82 12.15 8.04
C ARG A 382 24.41 13.57 7.67
N SER A 383 24.19 14.45 8.64
CA SER A 383 23.75 15.83 8.37
C SER A 383 24.37 16.83 9.33
N TYR A 384 25.05 17.84 8.78
CA TYR A 384 25.60 18.95 9.55
C TYR A 384 24.52 19.90 10.10
N LEU A 385 23.30 19.88 9.53
CA LEU A 385 22.20 20.73 10.01
C LEU A 385 21.79 20.39 11.45
N MET A 386 22.04 19.14 11.87
CA MET A 386 21.70 18.63 13.20
C MET A 386 22.69 19.10 14.29
N TYR A 387 23.70 19.91 13.93
CA TYR A 387 24.53 20.62 14.90
C TYR A 387 23.82 21.86 15.48
N ASP A 388 22.86 22.48 14.77
CA ASP A 388 22.03 23.55 15.34
C ASP A 388 20.94 22.92 16.22
N ILE A 389 20.97 23.24 17.51
CA ILE A 389 20.03 22.70 18.51
C ILE A 389 18.58 23.07 18.21
N ARG A 390 18.31 24.24 17.61
CA ARG A 390 16.96 24.68 17.28
C ARG A 390 16.38 23.85 16.13
N ILE A 391 17.19 23.59 15.10
CA ILE A 391 16.80 22.70 14.00
C ILE A 391 16.55 21.30 14.56
N LEU A 392 17.46 20.79 15.40
CA LEU A 392 17.31 19.48 16.03
C LEU A 392 16.01 19.36 16.86
N MET A 393 15.65 20.39 17.64
CA MET A 393 14.41 20.41 18.42
C MET A 393 13.15 20.50 17.56
N ASN A 394 13.21 21.23 16.45
CA ASN A 394 12.11 21.27 15.48
C ASN A 394 11.91 19.90 14.80
N GLU A 395 12.99 19.27 14.34
CA GLU A 395 12.95 17.92 13.78
C GLU A 395 12.43 16.90 14.80
N TRP A 396 12.85 17.02 16.06
CA TRP A 396 12.37 16.17 17.14
C TRP A 396 10.86 16.29 17.34
N SER A 397 10.34 17.52 17.37
CA SER A 397 8.90 17.79 17.49
C SER A 397 8.12 17.23 16.30
N SER A 398 8.62 17.43 15.08
CA SER A 398 8.02 16.88 13.86
C SER A 398 7.98 15.36 13.86
N VAL A 399 9.06 14.71 14.31
CA VAL A 399 9.15 13.26 14.41
C VAL A 399 8.20 12.68 15.45
N LEU A 400 8.10 13.31 16.62
CA LEU A 400 7.13 12.90 17.65
C LEU A 400 5.71 12.99 17.13
N GLN A 401 5.36 14.09 16.46
CA GLN A 401 4.05 14.27 15.85
C GLN A 401 3.78 13.23 14.77
N TYR A 402 4.78 12.94 13.93
CA TYR A 402 4.68 11.92 12.90
C TYR A 402 4.47 10.52 13.46
N ILE A 403 5.22 10.12 14.50
CA ILE A 403 5.01 8.83 15.16
C ILE A 403 3.63 8.79 15.80
N TYR A 404 3.25 9.84 16.52
CA TYR A 404 1.93 9.91 17.16
C TYR A 404 0.78 9.75 16.16
N SER A 405 0.86 10.36 14.98
CA SER A 405 -0.18 10.26 13.95
C SER A 405 -0.12 8.99 13.12
N SER A 406 1.06 8.41 12.93
CA SER A 406 1.31 7.31 12.00
C SER A 406 1.42 5.95 12.68
N TRP A 407 1.58 5.90 14.00
CA TRP A 407 1.66 4.65 14.75
C TRP A 407 0.27 4.06 14.93
N ASN A 408 -0.20 3.34 13.90
CA ASN A 408 -1.42 2.57 13.93
C ASN A 408 -1.15 1.10 14.31
N ASN A 409 -2.07 0.51 15.08
CA ASN A 409 -1.96 -0.90 15.50
C ASN A 409 -2.01 -1.88 14.31
N THR A 410 -2.55 -1.45 13.17
CA THR A 410 -2.63 -2.22 11.93
C THR A 410 -1.27 -2.46 11.29
N SER A 411 -0.33 -1.52 11.41
CA SER A 411 1.01 -1.67 10.80
C SER A 411 2.10 -1.94 11.85
N VAL A 412 1.86 -1.56 13.10
CA VAL A 412 2.83 -1.73 14.19
C VAL A 412 2.13 -2.10 15.50
N SER A 413 2.43 -3.29 16.01
CA SER A 413 2.05 -3.69 17.37
C SER A 413 2.99 -3.10 18.42
N GLY A 414 2.44 -2.77 19.59
CA GLY A 414 3.15 -2.24 20.75
C GLY A 414 3.19 -0.72 20.83
N ARG A 415 3.93 -0.20 21.81
CA ARG A 415 4.11 1.25 22.00
C ARG A 415 5.43 1.69 21.37
N PRO A 416 5.49 2.85 20.70
CA PRO A 416 6.74 3.37 20.17
C PRO A 416 7.65 3.80 21.31
N LEU A 417 8.93 3.45 21.21
CA LEU A 417 10.00 3.90 22.10
C LEU A 417 11.03 4.69 21.32
N ILE A 418 11.22 5.95 21.68
CA ILE A 418 12.26 6.81 21.14
C ILE A 418 13.32 7.02 22.21
N VAL A 419 14.57 6.79 21.83
CA VAL A 419 15.73 7.02 22.69
C VAL A 419 16.54 8.20 22.16
N LEU A 420 16.65 9.23 22.99
CA LEU A 420 17.45 10.42 22.73
C LEU A 420 18.73 10.38 23.57
N ILE A 421 19.87 10.45 22.88
CA ILE A 421 21.19 10.59 23.50
C ILE A 421 21.59 12.07 23.48
N VAL A 422 21.73 12.67 24.65
CA VAL A 422 22.29 14.01 24.83
C VAL A 422 23.81 13.91 24.84
N ALA A 423 24.46 14.66 23.95
CA ALA A 423 25.90 14.81 23.93
C ALA A 423 26.29 16.21 24.42
N LYS A 424 27.55 16.38 24.84
CA LYS A 424 28.07 17.61 25.46
C LYS A 424 27.81 18.87 24.63
N ASN A 425 28.07 18.81 23.33
CA ASN A 425 27.87 19.92 22.41
C ASN A 425 26.40 20.40 22.28
N MET A 426 25.42 19.60 22.68
CA MET A 426 24.00 20.02 22.69
C MET A 426 23.69 20.95 23.86
N LEU A 427 24.49 20.89 24.93
CA LEU A 427 24.36 21.74 26.11
C LEU A 427 25.12 23.06 25.96
N GLU A 428 26.21 23.05 25.18
CA GLU A 428 27.10 24.20 24.98
C GLU A 428 26.50 25.31 24.08
N ALA A 429 25.41 25.03 23.35
CA ALA A 429 24.84 25.90 22.30
C ALA A 429 24.11 27.18 22.79
N VAL A 430 24.19 27.52 24.09
CA VAL A 430 23.53 28.70 24.67
C VAL A 430 24.48 29.92 24.80
N SER A 431 25.73 29.81 24.37
CA SER A 431 26.73 30.89 24.52
C SER A 431 27.12 31.54 23.18
N LEU A 432 26.19 32.26 22.53
CA LEU A 432 26.53 33.25 21.49
C LEU A 432 25.61 34.46 21.57
#